data_AF-A0A919UKM9-F1
#
_entry.id   AF-A0A919UKM9-F1
#
_cell.length_a   1.000
_cell.length_b   1.000
_cell.length_c   1.000
_cell.angle_alpha   90.00
_cell.angle_beta   90.00
_cell.angle_gamma   90.00
#
_symmetry.space_group_name_H-M   'P 1'
#
loop_
_entity.id
_entity.type
_entity.pdbx_description
1 polymer ?
#
loop_
_entity_poly.entity_id
_entity_poly.type
_entity_poly.pdbx_seq_one_letter_code
_entity_poly.pdbx_strand_id
1 'polypeptide(L)'
;METIDVESIETAPRERWRPPPWRARQWRWMVGVLAVVGGTLALDAWGPAASDASGEDSAVDAAPAAGLTARQESMILHHFWLDELEIAACMRERGFDYRPDPDSDADQLAIVGGALGIDPAGGAGPLPAVLNARALQGLDAAGAQEWAEAVGDRVADGGCDPAPQLLYIDNEEALDAALAAARADEAFVAFVAQALILEGDPVAQLRAAVLVDGNAAPGPAPQTWTAAGDRIVAAVNASQVWIVSERLGTDAFVDLVGLTGQGEALMVRVAADPQALLPVEGPATGPILECGDHLVQTALLPSADPERDDAVAHLVLDAIAAQGCASSVLREGSSAVE
;
A
#
# COMPACT_ATOMS: atom_id res chain seq x y z
N MET A 1 16.51 41.30 12.89
CA MET A 1 17.27 40.43 11.97
C MET A 1 18.50 39.99 12.73
N GLU A 2 18.32 38.99 13.59
CA GLU A 2 19.43 38.33 14.27
C GLU A 2 19.92 37.22 13.37
N THR A 3 21.18 37.31 13.00
CA THR A 3 21.97 36.22 12.45
C THR A 3 22.51 35.40 13.60
N ILE A 4 22.13 34.13 13.68
CA ILE A 4 22.79 33.15 14.54
C ILE A 4 23.99 32.62 13.74
N ASP A 5 25.19 32.90 14.25
CA ASP A 5 26.41 32.20 13.83
C ASP A 5 26.32 30.75 14.32
N VAL A 6 26.37 29.80 13.39
CA VAL A 6 26.60 28.39 13.71
C VAL A 6 28.01 28.04 13.31
N GLU A 7 28.77 27.58 14.31
CA GLU A 7 30.17 27.20 14.24
C GLU A 7 30.45 26.16 13.13
N SER A 8 31.61 26.34 12.53
CA SER A 8 32.22 25.50 11.50
C SER A 8 32.35 24.03 11.94
N ILE A 9 31.72 23.12 11.20
CA ILE A 9 32.11 21.70 11.18
C ILE A 9 33.20 21.54 10.12
N GLU A 10 34.33 20.97 10.56
CA GLU A 10 35.53 20.70 9.78
C GLU A 10 35.21 19.85 8.54
N THR A 11 35.49 20.40 7.36
CA THR A 11 35.40 19.70 6.08
C THR A 11 36.57 18.73 5.91
N ALA A 12 36.29 17.42 5.87
CA ALA A 12 37.17 16.43 5.26
C ALA A 12 37.26 16.66 3.73
N PRO A 13 38.39 16.33 3.07
CA PRO A 13 38.62 16.69 1.68
C PRO A 13 37.72 15.88 0.72
N ARG A 14 36.89 16.61 -0.05
CA ARG A 14 36.12 16.08 -1.17
C ARG A 14 37.04 15.47 -2.23
N GLU A 15 37.07 14.15 -2.34
CA GLU A 15 37.51 13.49 -3.57
C GLU A 15 36.58 13.90 -4.71
N ARG A 16 37.17 14.48 -5.77
CA ARG A 16 36.45 14.89 -6.97
C ARG A 16 35.98 13.64 -7.72
N TRP A 17 34.72 13.28 -7.54
CA TRP A 17 34.05 12.30 -8.37
C TRP A 17 34.07 12.75 -9.84
N ARG A 18 34.56 11.88 -10.73
CA ARG A 18 34.51 12.06 -12.19
C ARG A 18 33.39 11.20 -12.75
N PRO A 19 32.40 11.76 -13.47
CA PRO A 19 31.37 10.96 -14.11
C PRO A 19 31.96 10.08 -15.25
N PRO A 20 31.44 8.86 -15.47
CA PRO A 20 31.87 7.99 -16.56
C PRO A 20 31.43 8.50 -17.95
N PRO A 21 32.18 8.19 -19.03
CA PRO A 21 32.16 8.93 -20.30
C PRO A 21 30.96 8.72 -21.24
N TRP A 22 29.87 8.07 -20.81
CA TRP A 22 28.77 7.66 -21.70
C TRP A 22 27.58 8.64 -21.73
N ARG A 23 27.53 9.65 -20.86
CA ARG A 23 26.44 10.67 -20.80
C ARG A 23 26.65 11.92 -21.67
N ALA A 24 27.48 11.87 -22.71
CA ALA A 24 27.71 13.04 -23.59
C ALA A 24 26.70 13.16 -24.76
N ARG A 25 25.81 12.18 -24.97
CA ARG A 25 25.00 12.12 -26.21
C ARG A 25 23.54 12.56 -26.09
N GLN A 26 23.01 12.79 -24.89
CA GLN A 26 21.59 13.13 -24.69
C GLN A 26 21.33 14.62 -24.35
N TRP A 27 22.38 15.42 -24.12
CA TRP A 27 22.25 16.82 -23.66
C TRP A 27 21.84 17.84 -24.74
N ARG A 28 21.61 17.41 -25.99
CA ARG A 28 21.25 18.30 -27.11
C ARG A 28 19.78 18.71 -27.18
N TRP A 29 18.90 18.12 -26.35
CA TRP A 29 17.48 18.45 -26.33
C TRP A 29 17.08 19.44 -25.22
N MET A 30 17.96 19.73 -24.25
CA MET A 30 17.66 20.61 -23.09
C MET A 30 18.12 22.08 -23.23
N VAL A 31 18.50 22.55 -24.42
CA VAL A 31 18.86 23.98 -24.63
C VAL A 31 17.66 24.81 -25.16
N GLY A 32 16.51 24.17 -25.43
CA GLY A 32 15.34 24.85 -26.01
C GLY A 32 14.41 25.58 -25.03
N VAL A 33 14.52 25.38 -23.71
CA VAL A 33 13.50 25.85 -22.73
C VAL A 33 14.01 26.95 -21.79
N LEU A 34 15.32 27.24 -21.78
CA LEU A 34 15.95 28.21 -20.88
C LEU A 34 16.01 29.65 -21.45
N ALA A 35 15.00 30.06 -22.22
CA ALA A 35 14.90 31.40 -22.83
C ALA A 35 13.67 32.22 -22.41
N VAL A 36 12.86 31.74 -21.44
CA VAL A 36 11.60 32.42 -21.05
C VAL A 36 11.58 32.95 -19.60
N VAL A 37 12.50 32.55 -18.72
CA VAL A 37 12.49 32.98 -17.29
C VAL A 37 13.64 33.96 -16.97
N GLY A 38 13.92 34.88 -17.90
CA GLY A 38 14.97 35.89 -17.78
C GLY A 38 14.39 37.30 -17.80
N GLY A 39 13.59 37.67 -16.80
CA GLY A 39 13.09 39.03 -16.70
C GLY A 39 12.21 39.25 -15.48
N THR A 40 12.52 40.30 -14.71
CA THR A 40 11.88 40.77 -13.46
C THR A 40 12.40 40.03 -12.21
N LEU A 41 13.01 40.65 -11.19
CA LEU A 41 12.98 42.03 -10.69
C LEU A 41 14.34 42.43 -10.09
N ALA A 42 14.79 43.63 -10.47
CA ALA A 42 15.68 44.48 -9.68
C ALA A 42 14.85 45.68 -9.18
N LEU A 43 15.33 46.36 -8.13
CA LEU A 43 14.75 47.50 -7.35
C LEU A 43 14.02 47.01 -6.08
N ASP A 44 14.29 47.47 -4.86
CA ASP A 44 14.89 48.71 -4.36
C ASP A 44 15.70 48.51 -3.06
N ALA A 45 16.68 49.39 -2.86
CA ALA A 45 17.39 49.61 -1.60
C ALA A 45 17.01 50.99 -1.05
N TRP A 46 16.72 51.12 0.26
CA TRP A 46 17.03 52.25 1.16
C TRP A 46 16.54 51.95 2.61
N GLY A 47 17.42 52.08 3.62
CA GLY A 47 17.06 52.16 5.06
C GLY A 47 17.15 53.61 5.57
N PRO A 48 17.32 53.94 6.88
CA PRO A 48 17.18 53.18 8.15
C PRO A 48 16.40 53.96 9.26
N ALA A 49 16.14 53.35 10.44
CA ALA A 49 16.26 53.93 11.81
C ALA A 49 15.51 53.12 12.89
N ALA A 50 16.12 53.03 14.08
CA ALA A 50 15.63 52.34 15.28
C ALA A 50 14.80 53.25 16.20
N SER A 51 13.88 52.70 17.01
CA SER A 51 13.86 52.72 18.50
C SER A 51 12.49 52.33 19.10
N ASP A 52 12.56 51.40 20.07
CA ASP A 52 11.77 51.15 21.29
C ASP A 52 10.23 51.28 21.32
N ALA A 53 9.56 50.15 21.61
CA ALA A 53 8.46 50.08 22.58
C ALA A 53 8.18 48.63 23.04
N SER A 54 8.40 48.39 24.33
CA SER A 54 7.61 47.60 25.30
C SER A 54 6.80 46.38 24.84
N GLY A 55 7.02 45.27 25.54
CA GLY A 55 6.27 44.03 25.37
C GLY A 55 4.78 44.11 25.73
N GLU A 56 4.02 43.27 25.03
CA GLU A 56 2.74 42.71 25.45
C GLU A 56 2.75 41.24 25.04
N ASP A 57 2.42 40.37 25.99
CA ASP A 57 2.06 38.98 25.77
C ASP A 57 0.97 38.90 24.69
N SER A 58 1.37 38.62 23.45
CA SER A 58 0.43 38.09 22.47
C SER A 58 0.37 36.58 22.68
N ALA A 59 -0.53 36.17 23.57
CA ALA A 59 -1.19 34.90 23.41
C ALA A 59 -1.78 34.90 22.00
N VAL A 60 -1.06 34.28 21.06
CA VAL A 60 -1.61 33.96 19.75
C VAL A 60 -2.76 33.01 20.06
N ASP A 61 -3.97 33.55 20.02
CA ASP A 61 -5.19 32.76 19.88
C ASP A 61 -4.95 31.85 18.68
N ALA A 62 -4.55 30.61 18.97
CA ALA A 62 -4.45 29.56 17.97
C ALA A 62 -5.88 29.32 17.49
N ALA A 63 -6.25 29.98 16.39
CA ALA A 63 -7.37 29.57 15.59
C ALA A 63 -7.22 28.06 15.36
N PRO A 64 -8.29 27.26 15.52
CA PRO A 64 -8.22 25.84 15.20
C PRO A 64 -7.70 25.72 13.76
N ALA A 65 -6.61 24.96 13.58
CA ALA A 65 -6.01 24.76 12.27
C ALA A 65 -7.13 24.38 11.29
N ALA A 66 -7.37 25.24 10.30
CA ALA A 66 -8.27 24.89 9.22
C ALA A 66 -7.65 23.67 8.53
N GLY A 67 -8.39 22.56 8.48
CA GLY A 67 -7.96 21.38 7.74
C GLY A 67 -7.64 21.74 6.29
N LEU A 68 -6.78 20.94 5.66
CA LEU A 68 -6.44 21.10 4.25
C LEU A 68 -7.71 20.99 3.39
N THR A 69 -7.75 21.73 2.29
CA THR A 69 -8.84 21.59 1.32
C THR A 69 -8.61 20.35 0.45
N ALA A 70 -9.67 19.77 -0.08
CA ALA A 70 -9.58 18.60 -0.99
C ALA A 70 -8.63 18.83 -2.19
N ARG A 71 -8.50 20.07 -2.65
CA ARG A 71 -7.56 20.47 -3.72
C ARG A 71 -6.10 20.42 -3.25
N GLN A 72 -5.83 20.88 -2.03
CA GLN A 72 -4.51 20.82 -1.41
C GLN A 72 -4.11 19.37 -1.11
N GLU A 73 -5.02 18.58 -0.57
CA GLU A 73 -4.80 17.14 -0.33
C GLU A 73 -4.51 16.39 -1.64
N SER A 74 -5.26 16.69 -2.71
CA SER A 74 -5.00 16.08 -4.03
C SER A 74 -3.62 16.44 -4.59
N MET A 75 -3.17 17.69 -4.40
CA MET A 75 -1.83 18.13 -4.79
C MET A 75 -0.74 17.41 -3.98
N ILE A 76 -0.93 17.27 -2.66
CA ILE A 76 0.02 16.59 -1.77
C ILE A 76 0.13 15.11 -2.14
N LEU A 77 -1.00 14.40 -2.26
CA LEU A 77 -0.98 12.98 -2.59
C LEU A 77 -0.40 12.69 -3.97
N HIS A 78 -0.73 13.52 -4.99
CA HIS A 78 -0.11 13.37 -6.32
C HIS A 78 1.40 13.62 -6.25
N HIS A 79 1.85 14.52 -5.38
CA HIS A 79 3.28 14.74 -5.19
C HIS A 79 3.98 13.53 -4.57
N PHE A 80 3.43 12.97 -3.50
CA PHE A 80 3.97 11.75 -2.88
C PHE A 80 3.97 10.58 -3.85
N TRP A 81 2.94 10.44 -4.67
CA TRP A 81 2.95 9.46 -5.76
C TRP A 81 4.15 9.62 -6.71
N LEU A 82 4.52 10.85 -7.07
CA LEU A 82 5.70 11.09 -7.92
C LEU A 82 7.01 10.75 -7.22
N ASP A 83 7.14 11.10 -5.93
CA ASP A 83 8.31 10.74 -5.12
C ASP A 83 8.43 9.20 -5.00
N GLU A 84 7.31 8.50 -4.78
CA GLU A 84 7.21 7.04 -4.72
C GLU A 84 7.60 6.36 -6.04
N LEU A 85 7.28 6.97 -7.19
CA LEU A 85 7.75 6.49 -8.49
C LEU A 85 9.28 6.61 -8.63
N GLU A 86 9.89 7.66 -8.07
CA GLU A 86 11.35 7.82 -8.05
C GLU A 86 12.01 6.79 -7.12
N ILE A 87 11.44 6.56 -5.93
CA ILE A 87 11.88 5.51 -5.00
C ILE A 87 11.83 4.15 -5.69
N ALA A 88 10.70 3.81 -6.32
CA ALA A 88 10.54 2.55 -7.03
C ALA A 88 11.54 2.37 -8.18
N ALA A 89 11.89 3.46 -8.88
CA ALA A 89 12.93 3.42 -9.91
C ALA A 89 14.31 3.14 -9.30
N CYS A 90 14.68 3.81 -8.21
CA CYS A 90 15.93 3.60 -7.49
C CYS A 90 16.04 2.17 -6.92
N MET A 91 14.99 1.68 -6.28
CA MET A 91 14.92 0.32 -5.74
C MET A 91 15.09 -0.74 -6.82
N ARG A 92 14.48 -0.54 -8.00
CA ARG A 92 14.66 -1.43 -9.14
C ARG A 92 16.09 -1.47 -9.65
N GLU A 93 16.81 -0.34 -9.64
CA GLU A 93 18.24 -0.31 -9.99
C GLU A 93 19.10 -1.10 -9.00
N ARG A 94 18.66 -1.22 -7.76
CA ARG A 94 19.28 -2.06 -6.71
C ARG A 94 18.84 -3.52 -6.74
N GLY A 95 17.92 -3.89 -7.62
CA GLY A 95 17.43 -5.26 -7.76
C GLY A 95 16.26 -5.62 -6.86
N PHE A 96 15.61 -4.62 -6.26
CA PHE A 96 14.43 -4.80 -5.41
C PHE A 96 13.13 -4.56 -6.20
N ASP A 97 12.10 -5.41 -6.01
CA ASP A 97 10.78 -5.25 -6.66
C ASP A 97 9.83 -4.37 -5.82
N TYR A 98 10.27 -3.15 -5.53
CA TYR A 98 9.46 -2.15 -4.82
C TYR A 98 8.35 -1.59 -5.72
N ARG A 99 7.15 -1.44 -5.16
CA ARG A 99 5.98 -0.84 -5.78
C ARG A 99 5.67 0.51 -5.13
N PRO A 100 5.41 1.57 -5.92
CA PRO A 100 5.08 2.89 -5.39
C PRO A 100 3.91 2.83 -4.42
N ASP A 101 4.09 3.33 -3.20
CA ASP A 101 3.14 3.15 -2.11
C ASP A 101 3.05 4.41 -1.23
N PRO A 102 2.17 5.37 -1.54
CA PRO A 102 2.07 6.65 -0.81
C PRO A 102 1.33 6.51 0.54
N ASP A 103 1.63 5.43 1.28
CA ASP A 103 0.90 4.88 2.43
C ASP A 103 0.69 5.89 3.58
N SER A 104 1.47 6.98 3.64
CA SER A 104 1.34 8.03 4.65
C SER A 104 0.02 8.82 4.64
N ASP A 105 -0.79 8.73 3.57
CA ASP A 105 -2.02 9.52 3.41
C ASP A 105 -3.25 8.72 2.93
N ALA A 106 -3.30 7.43 3.24
CA ALA A 106 -4.43 6.57 2.87
C ALA A 106 -5.80 7.14 3.32
N ASP A 107 -5.84 7.82 4.48
CA ASP A 107 -7.05 8.45 5.01
C ASP A 107 -7.62 9.58 4.12
N GLN A 108 -6.84 10.10 3.18
CA GLN A 108 -7.24 11.20 2.28
C GLN A 108 -7.79 10.70 0.93
N LEU A 109 -7.72 9.40 0.64
CA LEU A 109 -8.05 8.83 -0.67
C LEU A 109 -9.47 9.17 -1.12
N ALA A 110 -10.46 9.08 -0.21
CA ALA A 110 -11.85 9.43 -0.50
C ALA A 110 -12.03 10.90 -0.90
N ILE A 111 -11.30 11.81 -0.23
CA ILE A 111 -11.37 13.25 -0.50
C ILE A 111 -10.71 13.56 -1.85
N VAL A 112 -9.54 12.99 -2.11
CA VAL A 112 -8.81 13.15 -3.37
C VAL A 112 -9.60 12.57 -4.55
N GLY A 113 -10.14 11.36 -4.40
CA GLY A 113 -10.99 10.73 -5.42
C GLY A 113 -12.18 11.61 -5.79
N GLY A 114 -12.87 12.16 -4.79
CA GLY A 114 -13.97 13.10 -5.00
C GLY A 114 -13.56 14.40 -5.71
N ALA A 115 -12.41 14.99 -5.35
CA ALA A 115 -11.91 16.23 -5.95
C ALA A 115 -11.46 16.05 -7.41
N LEU A 116 -10.90 14.88 -7.73
CA LEU A 116 -10.43 14.55 -9.06
C LEU A 116 -11.54 13.98 -9.95
N GLY A 117 -12.65 13.52 -9.36
CA GLY A 117 -13.75 12.89 -10.08
C GLY A 117 -13.39 11.47 -10.52
N ILE A 118 -12.62 10.76 -9.70
CA ILE A 118 -12.17 9.39 -9.97
C ILE A 118 -13.25 8.43 -9.49
N ASP A 119 -13.80 7.66 -10.42
CA ASP A 119 -14.69 6.56 -10.08
C ASP A 119 -13.87 5.35 -9.60
N PRO A 120 -14.26 4.70 -8.49
CA PRO A 120 -13.66 3.42 -8.08
C PRO A 120 -13.78 2.41 -9.23
N ALA A 121 -12.65 1.88 -9.69
CA ALA A 121 -12.62 0.94 -10.79
C ALA A 121 -12.83 -0.49 -10.28
N GLY A 122 -13.71 -1.24 -10.95
CA GLY A 122 -13.88 -2.67 -10.66
C GLY A 122 -12.73 -3.50 -11.24
N GLY A 123 -12.19 -4.39 -10.41
CA GLY A 123 -11.11 -5.30 -10.80
C GLY A 123 -9.73 -4.68 -10.59
N ALA A 124 -9.04 -5.14 -9.56
CA ALA A 124 -7.72 -4.65 -9.24
C ALA A 124 -6.84 -5.76 -8.65
N GLY A 125 -5.55 -5.67 -8.91
CA GLY A 125 -4.54 -6.53 -8.30
C GLY A 125 -4.36 -6.24 -6.80
N PRO A 126 -3.38 -6.88 -6.15
CA PRO A 126 -2.94 -6.49 -4.80
C PRO A 126 -2.58 -5.00 -4.72
N LEU A 127 -2.83 -4.39 -3.55
CA LEU A 127 -2.30 -3.07 -3.23
C LEU A 127 -0.76 -3.08 -3.23
N PRO A 128 -0.12 -1.95 -3.56
CA PRO A 128 1.33 -1.80 -3.44
C PRO A 128 1.89 -2.23 -2.08
N ALA A 129 1.26 -1.81 -0.96
CA ALA A 129 1.64 -2.24 0.39
C ALA A 129 1.77 -3.76 0.56
N VAL A 130 0.80 -4.51 0.02
CA VAL A 130 0.83 -5.98 0.06
C VAL A 130 1.97 -6.53 -0.80
N LEU A 131 2.16 -5.97 -2.00
CA LEU A 131 3.25 -6.37 -2.89
C LEU A 131 4.63 -6.10 -2.26
N ASN A 132 4.79 -4.97 -1.59
CA ASN A 132 6.01 -4.57 -0.89
C ASN A 132 6.29 -5.47 0.32
N ALA A 133 5.27 -5.76 1.13
CA ALA A 133 5.37 -6.70 2.24
C ALA A 133 5.79 -8.10 1.76
N ARG A 134 5.24 -8.55 0.62
CA ARG A 134 5.62 -9.83 0.00
C ARG A 134 7.06 -9.81 -0.51
N ALA A 135 7.48 -8.73 -1.17
CA ALA A 135 8.85 -8.60 -1.65
C ALA A 135 9.85 -8.66 -0.49
N LEU A 136 9.56 -8.01 0.64
CA LEU A 136 10.34 -8.06 1.86
C LEU A 136 10.47 -9.47 2.46
N GLN A 137 9.37 -10.23 2.48
CA GLN A 137 9.37 -11.62 2.98
C GLN A 137 10.29 -12.55 2.18
N GLY A 138 10.51 -12.27 0.89
CA GLY A 138 11.39 -13.04 0.03
C GLY A 138 12.89 -12.78 0.27
N LEU A 139 13.25 -11.83 1.13
CA LEU A 139 14.63 -11.45 1.42
C LEU A 139 15.15 -12.13 2.68
N ASP A 140 16.46 -12.37 2.73
CA ASP A 140 17.12 -12.72 3.99
C ASP A 140 17.26 -11.48 4.90
N ALA A 141 17.76 -11.68 6.12
CA ALA A 141 17.88 -10.58 7.09
C ALA A 141 18.75 -9.42 6.59
N ALA A 142 19.78 -9.70 5.77
CA ALA A 142 20.66 -8.68 5.24
C ALA A 142 19.96 -7.90 4.11
N GLY A 143 19.28 -8.60 3.19
CA GLY A 143 18.50 -7.99 2.12
C GLY A 143 17.32 -7.18 2.63
N ALA A 144 16.63 -7.65 3.69
CA ALA A 144 15.54 -6.91 4.33
C ALA A 144 16.04 -5.62 5.00
N GLN A 145 17.23 -5.66 5.61
CA GLN A 145 17.87 -4.46 6.15
C GLN A 145 18.26 -3.49 5.03
N GLU A 146 18.90 -3.98 3.96
CA GLU A 146 19.29 -3.14 2.82
C GLU A 146 18.07 -2.52 2.14
N TRP A 147 16.96 -3.26 2.02
CA TRP A 147 15.69 -2.72 1.54
C TRP A 147 15.20 -1.58 2.42
N ALA A 148 15.15 -1.78 3.74
CA ALA A 148 14.66 -0.79 4.68
C ALA A 148 15.51 0.49 4.68
N GLU A 149 16.84 0.35 4.64
CA GLU A 149 17.78 1.48 4.52
C GLU A 149 17.60 2.18 3.16
N ALA A 150 17.46 1.43 2.06
CA ALA A 150 17.27 2.03 0.75
C ALA A 150 15.96 2.84 0.67
N VAL A 151 14.85 2.35 1.21
CA VAL A 151 13.58 3.09 1.21
C VAL A 151 13.61 4.26 2.21
N GLY A 152 14.18 4.06 3.40
CA GLY A 152 14.12 5.03 4.49
C GLY A 152 15.15 6.15 4.45
N ASP A 153 16.30 5.94 3.79
CA ASP A 153 17.37 6.92 3.74
C ASP A 153 17.26 7.82 2.50
N ARG A 154 17.70 9.09 2.68
CA ARG A 154 17.79 10.05 1.58
C ARG A 154 18.77 9.58 0.52
N VAL A 155 18.51 9.96 -0.74
CA VAL A 155 19.48 9.78 -1.84
C VAL A 155 20.86 10.37 -1.51
N ALA A 156 20.91 11.48 -0.76
CA ALA A 156 22.17 12.12 -0.33
C ALA A 156 23.00 11.23 0.64
N ASP A 157 22.32 10.38 1.40
CA ASP A 157 22.91 9.48 2.40
C ASP A 157 23.08 8.05 1.87
N GLY A 158 22.76 7.83 0.59
CA GLY A 158 22.90 6.53 -0.07
C GLY A 158 21.64 5.67 -0.09
N GLY A 159 20.47 6.22 0.25
CA GLY A 159 19.17 5.57 0.05
C GLY A 159 18.50 5.95 -1.28
N CYS A 160 17.17 5.90 -1.30
CA CYS A 160 16.30 6.14 -2.45
C CYS A 160 15.25 7.24 -2.21
N ASP A 161 15.06 7.72 -0.98
CA ASP A 161 14.12 8.80 -0.68
C ASP A 161 14.60 10.13 -1.32
N PRO A 162 13.82 10.74 -2.24
CA PRO A 162 14.19 11.98 -2.92
C PRO A 162 14.33 13.17 -1.95
N ALA A 163 14.73 14.34 -2.44
CA ALA A 163 14.77 15.53 -1.58
C ALA A 163 13.34 16.05 -1.33
N PRO A 164 13.02 16.60 -0.14
CA PRO A 164 11.68 17.08 0.13
C PRO A 164 11.41 18.30 -0.75
N GLN A 165 10.27 18.33 -1.43
CA GLN A 165 9.91 19.46 -2.25
C GLN A 165 9.02 20.43 -1.48
N LEU A 166 9.23 21.73 -1.71
CA LEU A 166 8.37 22.76 -1.13
C LEU A 166 7.09 22.86 -1.95
N LEU A 167 5.97 22.49 -1.34
CA LEU A 167 4.64 22.61 -1.92
C LEU A 167 4.01 23.96 -1.57
N TYR A 168 3.71 24.76 -2.59
CA TYR A 168 3.02 26.03 -2.43
C TYR A 168 1.50 25.82 -2.39
N ILE A 169 1.02 25.26 -1.28
CA ILE A 169 -0.39 24.87 -1.11
C ILE A 169 -1.37 26.04 -1.04
N ASP A 170 -0.89 27.27 -0.87
CA ASP A 170 -1.73 28.48 -0.86
C ASP A 170 -1.73 29.22 -2.22
N ASN A 171 -0.98 28.72 -3.21
CA ASN A 171 -0.93 29.30 -4.55
C ASN A 171 -1.97 28.63 -5.46
N GLU A 172 -3.06 29.34 -5.72
CA GLU A 172 -4.18 28.86 -6.55
C GLU A 172 -3.77 28.43 -7.96
N GLU A 173 -2.84 29.14 -8.60
CA GLU A 173 -2.35 28.78 -9.95
C GLU A 173 -1.55 27.48 -9.90
N ALA A 174 -0.72 27.31 -8.86
CA ALA A 174 0.04 26.08 -8.66
C ALA A 174 -0.89 24.90 -8.33
N LEU A 175 -1.91 25.12 -7.50
CA LEU A 175 -2.94 24.12 -7.20
C LEU A 175 -3.71 23.68 -8.45
N ASP A 176 -4.14 24.62 -9.29
CA ASP A 176 -4.85 24.30 -10.53
C ASP A 176 -3.97 23.51 -11.51
N ALA A 177 -2.69 23.89 -11.64
CA ALA A 177 -1.74 23.16 -12.46
C ALA A 177 -1.48 21.74 -11.91
N ALA A 178 -1.33 21.58 -10.60
CA ALA A 178 -1.13 20.29 -9.96
C ALA A 178 -2.36 19.37 -10.14
N LEU A 179 -3.57 19.89 -9.95
CA LEU A 179 -4.80 19.12 -10.16
C LEU A 179 -4.97 18.71 -11.63
N ALA A 180 -4.62 19.59 -12.57
CA ALA A 180 -4.64 19.24 -13.99
C ALA A 180 -3.64 18.12 -14.31
N ALA A 181 -2.44 18.17 -13.71
CA ALA A 181 -1.43 17.11 -13.85
C ALA A 181 -1.91 15.79 -13.23
N ALA A 182 -2.44 15.82 -12.01
CA ALA A 182 -2.97 14.64 -11.31
C ALA A 182 -4.08 13.95 -12.10
N ARG A 183 -5.01 14.71 -12.70
CA ARG A 183 -6.08 14.15 -13.55
C ARG A 183 -5.55 13.51 -14.85
N ALA A 184 -4.42 14.00 -15.36
CA ALA A 184 -3.81 13.50 -16.59
C ALA A 184 -2.86 12.30 -16.35
N ASP A 185 -2.49 12.04 -15.09
CA ASP A 185 -1.65 10.92 -14.70
C ASP A 185 -2.48 9.64 -14.56
N GLU A 186 -2.56 8.86 -15.66
CA GLU A 186 -3.36 7.64 -15.71
C GLU A 186 -2.95 6.60 -14.66
N ALA A 187 -1.66 6.54 -14.29
CA ALA A 187 -1.16 5.58 -13.31
C ALA A 187 -1.57 5.97 -11.89
N PHE A 188 -1.48 7.26 -11.56
CA PHE A 188 -1.99 7.81 -10.31
C PHE A 188 -3.50 7.61 -10.19
N VAL A 189 -4.26 7.93 -11.24
CA VAL A 189 -5.72 7.75 -11.26
C VAL A 189 -6.11 6.29 -11.05
N ALA A 190 -5.40 5.36 -11.70
CA ALA A 190 -5.63 3.93 -11.52
C ALA A 190 -5.31 3.48 -10.09
N PHE A 191 -4.22 3.98 -9.51
CA PHE A 191 -3.86 3.73 -8.11
C PHE A 191 -4.98 4.19 -7.16
N VAL A 192 -5.44 5.45 -7.27
CA VAL A 192 -6.49 5.99 -6.40
C VAL A 192 -7.81 5.21 -6.59
N ALA A 193 -8.19 4.91 -7.83
CA ALA A 193 -9.40 4.12 -8.12
C ALA A 193 -9.34 2.72 -7.49
N GLN A 194 -8.17 2.06 -7.53
CA GLN A 194 -7.92 0.77 -6.90
C GLN A 194 -7.90 0.86 -5.37
N ALA A 195 -7.28 1.88 -4.81
CA ALA A 195 -7.22 2.04 -3.37
C ALA A 195 -8.62 2.28 -2.78
N LEU A 196 -9.43 3.12 -3.44
CA LEU A 196 -10.82 3.39 -3.05
C LEU A 196 -11.72 2.14 -3.06
N ILE A 197 -11.57 1.26 -4.06
CA ILE A 197 -12.39 0.03 -4.10
C ILE A 197 -11.96 -0.94 -2.99
N LEU A 198 -10.67 -1.05 -2.70
CA LEU A 198 -10.15 -1.98 -1.71
C LEU A 198 -10.40 -1.49 -0.27
N GLU A 199 -10.40 -0.17 -0.04
CA GLU A 199 -10.83 0.42 1.23
C GLU A 199 -12.32 0.14 1.50
N GLY A 200 -13.16 0.25 0.46
CA GLY A 200 -14.60 -0.02 0.55
C GLY A 200 -14.98 -1.50 0.54
N ASP A 201 -14.05 -2.40 0.20
CA ASP A 201 -14.30 -3.84 0.05
C ASP A 201 -13.16 -4.68 0.68
N PRO A 202 -13.24 -4.94 2.00
CA PRO A 202 -12.25 -5.76 2.72
C PRO A 202 -12.11 -7.17 2.14
N VAL A 203 -13.16 -7.74 1.54
CA VAL A 203 -13.11 -9.06 0.89
C VAL A 203 -12.24 -8.98 -0.36
N ALA A 204 -12.43 -7.95 -1.20
CA ALA A 204 -11.58 -7.73 -2.35
C ALA A 204 -10.12 -7.50 -1.94
N GLN A 205 -9.87 -6.75 -0.87
CA GLN A 205 -8.53 -6.51 -0.34
C GLN A 205 -7.85 -7.80 0.13
N LEU A 206 -8.56 -8.63 0.90
CA LEU A 206 -8.04 -9.93 1.34
C LEU A 206 -7.71 -10.83 0.15
N ARG A 207 -8.61 -10.90 -0.84
CA ARG A 207 -8.39 -11.69 -2.07
C ARG A 207 -7.16 -11.23 -2.84
N ALA A 208 -7.03 -9.92 -3.00
CA ALA A 208 -5.89 -9.36 -3.69
C ALA A 208 -4.60 -9.70 -2.95
N ALA A 209 -4.61 -9.64 -1.61
CA ALA A 209 -3.47 -9.97 -0.76
C ALA A 209 -3.04 -11.44 -0.83
N VAL A 210 -3.97 -12.38 -0.89
CA VAL A 210 -3.67 -13.83 -0.95
C VAL A 210 -3.31 -14.33 -2.35
N LEU A 211 -3.57 -13.55 -3.41
CA LEU A 211 -3.34 -13.94 -4.82
C LEU A 211 -2.07 -13.36 -5.45
N VAL A 212 -1.19 -12.73 -4.66
CA VAL A 212 0.01 -12.02 -5.14
C VAL A 212 0.95 -12.88 -6.00
N ASP A 213 1.01 -14.20 -5.81
CA ASP A 213 2.00 -15.08 -6.44
C ASP A 213 1.62 -15.62 -7.84
N GLY A 214 0.79 -14.91 -8.61
CA GLY A 214 0.51 -15.26 -10.01
C GLY A 214 -0.23 -16.59 -10.20
N ASN A 215 -0.83 -17.13 -9.14
CA ASN A 215 -1.88 -18.13 -9.28
C ASN A 215 -2.98 -17.51 -10.15
N ALA A 216 -3.34 -18.19 -11.24
CA ALA A 216 -4.42 -17.74 -12.10
C ALA A 216 -5.63 -17.42 -11.22
N ALA A 217 -6.19 -16.22 -11.37
CA ALA A 217 -7.32 -15.78 -10.56
C ALA A 217 -8.38 -16.90 -10.58
N PRO A 218 -8.69 -17.52 -9.42
CA PRO A 218 -9.57 -18.67 -9.40
C PRO A 218 -10.93 -18.27 -9.94
N GLY A 219 -11.48 -19.12 -10.81
CA GLY A 219 -12.82 -18.94 -11.34
C GLY A 219 -13.88 -19.32 -10.30
N PRO A 220 -15.17 -19.32 -10.69
CA PRO A 220 -16.23 -19.90 -9.87
C PRO A 220 -15.86 -21.33 -9.44
N ALA A 221 -16.04 -21.62 -8.15
CA ALA A 221 -15.66 -22.93 -7.61
C ALA A 221 -16.35 -24.10 -8.36
N PRO A 222 -15.60 -25.17 -8.71
CA PRO A 222 -16.21 -26.37 -9.27
C PRO A 222 -17.27 -26.98 -8.36
N GLN A 223 -18.28 -27.65 -8.94
CA GLN A 223 -19.38 -28.24 -8.17
C GLN A 223 -18.92 -29.30 -7.16
N THR A 224 -17.78 -29.93 -7.39
CA THR A 224 -17.15 -30.92 -6.49
C THR A 224 -16.92 -30.35 -5.08
N TRP A 225 -16.68 -29.05 -4.97
CA TRP A 225 -16.43 -28.38 -3.70
C TRP A 225 -17.69 -27.88 -2.99
N THR A 226 -18.87 -27.97 -3.61
CA THR A 226 -20.11 -27.39 -3.04
C THR A 226 -20.42 -27.93 -1.66
N ALA A 227 -20.37 -29.26 -1.49
CA ALA A 227 -20.71 -29.92 -0.23
C ALA A 227 -19.69 -29.63 0.89
N ALA A 228 -18.40 -29.56 0.55
CA ALA A 228 -17.36 -29.15 1.48
C ALA A 228 -17.54 -27.68 1.88
N GLY A 229 -17.75 -26.81 0.89
CA GLY A 229 -18.00 -25.38 1.09
C GLY A 229 -19.18 -25.12 2.02
N ASP A 230 -20.34 -25.72 1.75
CA ASP A 230 -21.55 -25.55 2.57
C ASP A 230 -21.34 -25.95 4.03
N ARG A 231 -20.56 -27.00 4.27
CA ARG A 231 -20.24 -27.48 5.62
C ARG A 231 -19.32 -26.54 6.36
N ILE A 232 -18.28 -26.06 5.70
CA ILE A 232 -17.37 -25.07 6.29
C ILE A 232 -18.16 -23.82 6.65
N VAL A 233 -19.00 -23.32 5.74
CA VAL A 233 -19.86 -22.16 6.01
C VAL A 233 -20.78 -22.42 7.20
N ALA A 234 -21.42 -23.58 7.29
CA ALA A 234 -22.29 -23.94 8.41
C ALA A 234 -21.51 -24.06 9.73
N ALA A 235 -20.33 -24.68 9.71
CA ALA A 235 -19.49 -24.88 10.88
C ALA A 235 -19.01 -23.54 11.45
N VAL A 236 -18.51 -22.64 10.59
CA VAL A 236 -18.09 -21.29 11.01
C VAL A 236 -19.30 -20.48 11.49
N ASN A 237 -20.44 -20.57 10.80
CA ASN A 237 -21.66 -19.87 11.21
C ASN A 237 -22.25 -20.33 12.55
N ALA A 238 -21.83 -21.50 13.05
CA ALA A 238 -22.25 -21.99 14.36
C ALA A 238 -21.50 -21.31 15.52
N SER A 239 -20.31 -20.74 15.28
CA SER A 239 -19.53 -20.02 16.30
C SER A 239 -19.57 -18.50 16.11
N GLN A 240 -19.67 -18.01 14.87
CA GLN A 240 -19.70 -16.58 14.57
C GLN A 240 -20.51 -16.27 13.31
N VAL A 241 -21.01 -15.05 13.16
CA VAL A 241 -21.65 -14.65 11.89
C VAL A 241 -20.58 -14.53 10.81
N TRP A 242 -20.76 -15.22 9.69
CA TRP A 242 -19.91 -15.11 8.51
C TRP A 242 -20.75 -15.17 7.23
N ILE A 243 -20.80 -14.04 6.52
CA ILE A 243 -21.53 -13.88 5.28
C ILE A 243 -20.55 -14.11 4.13
N VAL A 244 -20.59 -15.31 3.56
CA VAL A 244 -19.79 -15.64 2.37
C VAL A 244 -20.32 -14.88 1.17
N SER A 245 -19.48 -14.03 0.59
CA SER A 245 -19.76 -13.27 -0.62
C SER A 245 -19.53 -14.12 -1.86
N GLU A 246 -18.44 -14.91 -1.88
CA GLU A 246 -18.02 -15.66 -3.05
C GLU A 246 -17.40 -17.01 -2.72
N ARG A 247 -17.50 -17.93 -3.69
CA ARG A 247 -16.80 -19.21 -3.70
C ARG A 247 -16.00 -19.33 -4.97
N LEU A 248 -14.69 -19.30 -4.81
CA LEU A 248 -13.75 -19.34 -5.92
C LEU A 248 -12.94 -20.61 -5.81
N GLY A 249 -12.49 -21.17 -6.91
CA GLY A 249 -11.67 -22.35 -6.80
C GLY A 249 -11.19 -22.90 -8.12
N THR A 250 -10.47 -24.00 -7.97
CA THR A 250 -9.99 -24.87 -9.05
C THR A 250 -10.37 -26.31 -8.69
N ASP A 251 -9.94 -27.28 -9.48
CA ASP A 251 -10.13 -28.69 -9.12
C ASP A 251 -9.33 -29.07 -7.84
N ALA A 252 -8.29 -28.31 -7.49
CA ALA A 252 -7.41 -28.61 -6.36
C ALA A 252 -7.84 -27.97 -5.03
N PHE A 253 -8.58 -26.85 -5.07
CA PHE A 253 -9.02 -26.13 -3.87
C PHE A 253 -10.28 -25.29 -4.10
N VAL A 254 -10.93 -24.92 -2.99
CA VAL A 254 -11.95 -23.87 -2.92
C VAL A 254 -11.58 -22.83 -1.88
N ASP A 255 -11.70 -21.57 -2.25
CA ASP A 255 -11.65 -20.40 -1.38
C ASP A 255 -13.08 -19.93 -1.11
N LEU A 256 -13.41 -19.88 0.17
CA LEU A 256 -14.64 -19.28 0.67
C LEU A 256 -14.26 -17.94 1.27
N VAL A 257 -14.72 -16.84 0.69
CA VAL A 257 -14.37 -15.49 1.15
C VAL A 257 -15.64 -14.77 1.57
N GLY A 258 -15.57 -14.04 2.68
CA GLY A 258 -16.73 -13.31 3.19
C GLY A 258 -16.38 -12.36 4.33
N LEU A 259 -17.41 -11.71 4.85
CA LEU A 259 -17.31 -10.79 5.98
C LEU A 259 -17.82 -11.43 7.26
N THR A 260 -17.08 -11.29 8.35
CA THR A 260 -17.55 -11.66 9.68
C THR A 260 -18.61 -10.66 10.16
N GLY A 261 -19.34 -11.01 11.22
CA GLY A 261 -20.30 -10.10 11.87
C GLY A 261 -19.66 -8.81 12.43
N GLN A 262 -18.33 -8.75 12.51
CA GLN A 262 -17.57 -7.59 12.94
C GLN A 262 -17.07 -6.74 11.77
N GLY A 263 -17.37 -7.13 10.53
CA GLY A 263 -16.93 -6.44 9.31
C GLY A 263 -15.52 -6.83 8.83
N GLU A 264 -14.89 -7.84 9.45
CA GLU A 264 -13.56 -8.31 9.06
C GLU A 264 -13.67 -9.26 7.87
N ALA A 265 -12.73 -9.17 6.92
CA ALA A 265 -12.63 -10.12 5.83
C ALA A 265 -12.00 -11.43 6.34
N LEU A 266 -12.70 -12.53 6.09
CA LEU A 266 -12.23 -13.88 6.37
C LEU A 266 -12.27 -14.71 5.10
N MET A 267 -11.15 -15.38 4.81
CA MET A 267 -11.06 -16.42 3.82
C MET A 267 -10.82 -17.77 4.50
N VAL A 268 -11.47 -18.80 4.00
CA VAL A 268 -11.17 -20.19 4.33
C VAL A 268 -10.86 -20.94 3.03
N ARG A 269 -9.63 -21.40 2.89
CA ARG A 269 -9.21 -22.30 1.83
C ARG A 269 -9.41 -23.75 2.27
N VAL A 270 -10.02 -24.55 1.42
CA VAL A 270 -10.07 -26.01 1.53
C VAL A 270 -9.36 -26.59 0.33
N ALA A 271 -8.35 -27.42 0.58
CA ALA A 271 -7.53 -28.04 -0.45
C ALA A 271 -7.47 -29.56 -0.27
N ALA A 272 -7.24 -30.30 -1.36
CA ALA A 272 -6.96 -31.74 -1.31
C ALA A 272 -5.45 -32.07 -1.25
N ASP A 273 -4.59 -31.10 -1.57
CA ASP A 273 -3.13 -31.27 -1.63
C ASP A 273 -2.46 -30.10 -0.89
N PRO A 274 -1.42 -30.35 -0.06
CA PRO A 274 -0.61 -29.29 0.54
C PRO A 274 -0.10 -28.23 -0.45
N GLN A 275 0.17 -28.60 -1.69
CA GLN A 275 0.65 -27.67 -2.74
C GLN A 275 -0.42 -26.66 -3.18
N ALA A 276 -1.70 -26.94 -2.90
CA ALA A 276 -2.79 -26.03 -3.20
C ALA A 276 -3.11 -25.07 -2.04
N LEU A 277 -2.48 -25.23 -0.88
CA LEU A 277 -2.60 -24.30 0.24
C LEU A 277 -1.96 -22.94 -0.07
N LEU A 278 -2.29 -21.94 0.74
CA LEU A 278 -1.64 -20.65 0.67
C LEU A 278 -0.20 -20.79 1.19
N PRO A 279 0.76 -20.06 0.61
CA PRO A 279 2.11 -20.01 1.16
C PRO A 279 2.06 -19.53 2.61
N VAL A 280 2.63 -20.31 3.53
CA VAL A 280 2.65 -20.06 4.98
C VAL A 280 3.37 -18.75 5.34
N GLU A 281 4.16 -18.21 4.42
CA GLU A 281 4.94 -17.00 4.60
C GLU A 281 4.17 -15.71 4.24
N GLY A 282 2.88 -15.78 3.92
CA GLY A 282 2.06 -14.58 3.66
C GLY A 282 1.62 -13.88 4.95
N PRO A 283 1.45 -12.53 4.94
CA PRO A 283 1.10 -11.76 6.15
C PRO A 283 -0.30 -12.07 6.71
N ALA A 284 -1.08 -12.91 6.02
CA ALA A 284 -2.51 -13.09 6.21
C ALA A 284 -2.91 -14.53 6.58
N THR A 285 -1.99 -15.51 6.63
CA THR A 285 -2.38 -16.94 6.69
C THR A 285 -2.32 -17.53 8.10
N GLY A 286 -3.40 -18.20 8.51
CA GLY A 286 -3.49 -18.94 9.76
C GLY A 286 -2.94 -20.39 9.68
N PRO A 287 -3.04 -21.14 10.78
CA PRO A 287 -2.56 -22.52 10.84
C PRO A 287 -3.38 -23.46 9.95
N ILE A 288 -2.80 -24.61 9.64
CA ILE A 288 -3.41 -25.64 8.80
C ILE A 288 -4.12 -26.68 9.70
N LEU A 289 -5.37 -26.97 9.39
CA LEU A 289 -6.18 -28.01 10.00
C LEU A 289 -6.36 -29.17 9.02
N GLU A 290 -6.03 -30.39 9.47
CA GLU A 290 -6.24 -31.61 8.69
C GLU A 290 -7.61 -32.23 8.98
N CYS A 291 -8.40 -32.45 7.93
CA CYS A 291 -9.78 -32.93 7.99
C CYS A 291 -9.98 -34.13 7.07
N GLY A 292 -9.39 -35.27 7.43
CA GLY A 292 -9.40 -36.45 6.55
C GLY A 292 -8.47 -36.22 5.36
N ASP A 293 -9.03 -36.31 4.15
CA ASP A 293 -8.28 -36.09 2.89
C ASP A 293 -8.20 -34.61 2.49
N HIS A 294 -8.72 -33.72 3.32
CA HIS A 294 -8.72 -32.28 3.07
C HIS A 294 -7.89 -31.51 4.08
N LEU A 295 -7.28 -30.44 3.60
CA LEU A 295 -6.53 -29.47 4.38
C LEU A 295 -7.33 -28.17 4.38
N VAL A 296 -7.46 -27.57 5.56
CA VAL A 296 -8.18 -26.31 5.75
C VAL A 296 -7.21 -25.28 6.29
N GLN A 297 -7.20 -24.09 5.68
CA GLN A 297 -6.38 -22.97 6.12
C GLN A 297 -7.23 -21.71 6.10
N THR A 298 -7.02 -20.83 7.07
CA THR A 298 -7.69 -19.52 7.12
C THR A 298 -6.76 -18.43 6.62
N ALA A 299 -7.34 -17.34 6.12
CA ALA A 299 -6.63 -16.10 5.96
C ALA A 299 -7.48 -14.88 6.37
N LEU A 300 -6.82 -13.88 6.93
CA LEU A 300 -7.39 -12.63 7.45
C LEU A 300 -6.57 -11.45 6.94
N LEU A 301 -7.17 -10.27 6.82
CA LEU A 301 -6.38 -9.05 6.63
C LEU A 301 -5.61 -8.76 7.91
N PRO A 302 -4.31 -8.44 7.84
CA PRO A 302 -3.55 -8.05 9.02
C PRO A 302 -4.20 -6.85 9.70
N SER A 303 -4.47 -6.96 10.99
CA SER A 303 -4.91 -5.84 11.81
C SER A 303 -3.78 -5.28 12.66
N ALA A 304 -4.04 -4.16 13.35
CA ALA A 304 -3.10 -3.62 14.33
C ALA A 304 -2.95 -4.54 15.57
N ASP A 305 -3.81 -5.54 15.73
CA ASP A 305 -3.84 -6.47 16.87
C ASP A 305 -3.65 -7.93 16.36
N PRO A 306 -2.40 -8.39 16.20
CA PRO A 306 -2.14 -9.74 15.68
C PRO A 306 -2.65 -10.84 16.62
N GLU A 307 -2.76 -10.59 17.93
CA GLU A 307 -3.30 -11.57 18.88
C GLU A 307 -4.80 -11.81 18.63
N ARG A 308 -5.52 -10.76 18.22
CA ARG A 308 -6.93 -10.86 17.81
C ARG A 308 -7.05 -11.66 16.51
N ASP A 309 -6.20 -11.39 15.53
CA ASP A 309 -6.22 -12.10 14.24
C ASP A 309 -5.99 -13.62 14.46
N ASP A 310 -5.00 -13.97 15.29
CA ASP A 310 -4.74 -15.35 15.70
C ASP A 310 -5.92 -15.98 16.44
N ALA A 311 -6.56 -15.24 17.36
CA ALA A 311 -7.72 -15.72 18.09
C ALA A 311 -8.92 -16.00 17.16
N VAL A 312 -9.17 -15.14 16.16
CA VAL A 312 -10.21 -15.35 15.15
C VAL A 312 -9.89 -16.57 14.29
N ALA A 313 -8.64 -16.71 13.82
CA ALA A 313 -8.21 -17.86 13.06
C ALA A 313 -8.41 -19.17 13.84
N HIS A 314 -8.00 -19.22 15.11
CA HIS A 314 -8.20 -20.37 15.98
C HIS A 314 -9.67 -20.68 16.23
N LEU A 315 -10.51 -19.67 16.51
CA LEU A 315 -11.95 -19.85 16.71
C LEU A 315 -12.63 -20.47 15.48
N VAL A 316 -12.25 -20.01 14.28
CA VAL A 316 -12.76 -20.52 13.00
C VAL A 316 -12.34 -21.99 12.80
N LEU A 317 -11.06 -22.29 13.00
CA LEU A 317 -10.54 -23.64 12.83
C LEU A 317 -11.11 -24.62 13.87
N ASP A 318 -11.30 -24.20 15.12
CA ASP A 318 -11.93 -25.01 16.16
C ASP A 318 -13.39 -25.34 15.82
N ALA A 319 -14.13 -24.36 15.28
CA ALA A 319 -15.50 -24.59 14.82
C ALA A 319 -15.56 -25.58 13.65
N ILE A 320 -14.63 -25.46 12.70
CA ILE A 320 -14.49 -26.38 11.58
C ILE A 320 -14.08 -27.78 12.07
N ALA A 321 -13.14 -27.90 12.99
CA ALA A 321 -12.71 -29.16 13.56
C ALA A 321 -13.86 -29.89 14.27
N ALA A 322 -14.62 -29.15 15.10
CA ALA A 322 -15.72 -29.70 15.88
C ALA A 322 -16.92 -30.14 15.02
N GLN A 323 -17.23 -29.41 13.95
CA GLN A 323 -18.51 -29.58 13.22
C GLN A 323 -18.32 -29.94 11.75
N GLY A 324 -17.32 -29.38 11.07
CA GLY A 324 -17.00 -29.69 9.69
C GLY A 324 -16.35 -31.07 9.56
N CYS A 325 -15.27 -31.30 10.30
CA CYS A 325 -14.38 -32.45 10.11
C CYS A 325 -14.87 -33.73 10.82
N ALA A 326 -15.75 -33.58 11.81
CA ALA A 326 -16.43 -34.71 12.45
C ALA A 326 -17.43 -35.42 11.52
N SER A 327 -17.82 -34.80 10.40
CA SER A 327 -18.81 -35.33 9.45
C SER A 327 -18.16 -36.09 8.30
N SER A 328 -18.71 -37.26 7.91
CA SER A 328 -18.06 -38.22 6.98
C SER A 328 -17.79 -37.70 5.55
N VAL A 329 -18.36 -36.58 5.13
CA VAL A 329 -18.27 -36.13 3.73
C VAL A 329 -16.99 -35.39 3.39
N LEU A 330 -16.30 -34.81 4.38
CA LEU A 330 -14.90 -34.40 4.18
C LEU A 330 -13.94 -35.61 4.20
N ARG A 331 -14.42 -36.80 4.61
CA ARG A 331 -13.65 -38.05 4.60
C ARG A 331 -13.90 -38.93 3.38
N GLU A 332 -15.01 -38.76 2.66
CA GLU A 332 -15.46 -39.70 1.61
C GLU A 332 -15.29 -39.16 0.17
N GLY A 333 -14.74 -37.95 -0.01
CA GLY A 333 -14.61 -37.29 -1.32
C GLY A 333 -13.66 -37.98 -2.32
N SER A 334 -12.73 -38.84 -1.88
CA SER A 334 -11.73 -39.47 -2.77
C SER A 334 -12.13 -40.84 -3.32
N SER A 335 -13.29 -41.39 -2.94
CA SER A 335 -13.67 -42.78 -3.27
C SER A 335 -14.52 -42.94 -4.56
N ALA A 336 -14.95 -41.87 -5.22
CA ALA A 336 -15.99 -41.94 -6.26
C ALA A 336 -15.53 -41.60 -7.70
N VAL A 337 -14.23 -41.76 -7.99
CA VAL A 337 -13.72 -41.69 -9.37
C VAL A 337 -13.04 -43.02 -9.72
N GLU A 338 -13.84 -43.96 -10.22
CA GLU A 338 -13.40 -45.08 -11.09
C GLU A 338 -14.02 -44.89 -12.48
#